data_AF-A0A931ZHG1-F1
#
_entry.id   AF-A0A931ZHG1-F1
#
_cell.length_a   1.000
_cell.length_b   1.000
_cell.length_c   1.000
_cell.angle_alpha   90.00
_cell.angle_beta   90.00
_cell.angle_gamma   90.00
#
_symmetry.space_group_name_H-M   'P 1'
#
loop_
_entity.id
_entity.type
_entity.pdbx_description
1 polymer ?
#
loop_
_entity_poly.entity_id
_entity_poly.type
_entity_poly.pdbx_seq_one_letter_code
_entity_poly.pdbx_strand_id
1 'polypeptide(L)' 'MVRKILQTTDPKLREKSKPILKADKKLLSLIRDLEETLKAQNDPEGLGLAAPQVGVLSRVFILQNTKD' A
#
# COMPACT_ATOMS: atom_id res chain seq x y z
N MET A 1 5.17 9.24 4.00
CA MET A 1 6.44 8.60 4.40
C MET A 1 6.57 7.22 3.76
N VAL A 2 7.78 6.81 3.38
CA VAL A 2 8.07 5.45 2.91
C VAL A 2 7.85 4.44 4.04
N ARG A 3 7.11 3.37 3.76
CA ARG A 3 6.79 2.27 4.67
C ARG A 3 7.62 1.03 4.31
N LYS A 4 7.89 0.16 5.29
CA LYS A 4 8.51 -1.15 5.04
C LYS A 4 7.49 -2.08 4.39
N ILE A 5 7.86 -2.72 3.28
CA ILE A 5 7.09 -3.79 2.66
C ILE A 5 7.32 -5.09 3.44
N LEU A 6 6.23 -5.74 3.84
CA LEU A 6 6.26 -7.03 4.53
C LEU A 6 6.70 -8.13 3.57
N GLN A 7 7.47 -9.08 4.10
CA GLN A 7 7.88 -10.27 3.37
C GLN A 7 6.76 -11.30 3.38
N THR A 8 6.79 -12.22 2.40
CA THR A 8 5.72 -13.21 2.16
C THR A 8 5.41 -14.13 3.35
N THR A 9 6.34 -14.24 4.30
CA THR A 9 6.20 -15.01 5.54
C THR A 9 5.42 -14.27 6.63
N ASP A 10 5.14 -12.98 6.48
CA ASP A 10 4.41 -12.20 7.49
C ASP A 10 2.92 -12.61 7.53
N PRO A 11 2.42 -13.08 8.69
CA PRO A 11 1.04 -13.58 8.80
C PRO A 11 -0.02 -12.52 8.51
N LYS A 12 0.29 -11.22 8.67
CA LYS A 12 -0.66 -10.13 8.38
C LYS A 12 -1.10 -10.12 6.92
N LEU A 13 -0.27 -10.65 6.01
CA LEU A 13 -0.61 -10.78 4.58
C LEU A 13 -1.73 -11.80 4.31
N ARG A 14 -2.15 -12.57 5.32
CA ARG A 14 -3.28 -13.51 5.26
C ARG A 14 -4.54 -12.99 5.95
N GLU A 15 -4.47 -11.86 6.63
CA GLU A 15 -5.60 -11.27 7.33
C GLU A 15 -6.53 -10.48 6.38
N LYS A 16 -7.82 -10.45 6.72
CA LYS A 16 -8.82 -9.74 5.92
C LYS A 16 -8.81 -8.24 6.21
N SER A 17 -8.55 -7.44 5.20
CA SER A 17 -8.67 -5.97 5.30
C SER A 17 -10.08 -5.49 5.62
N LYS A 18 -10.15 -4.46 6.47
CA LYS A 18 -11.38 -3.75 6.84
C LYS A 18 -11.83 -2.79 5.73
N PRO A 19 -13.15 -2.61 5.52
CA PRO A 19 -13.66 -1.66 4.54
C PRO A 19 -13.33 -0.21 4.94
N ILE A 20 -13.18 0.66 3.93
CA ILE A 20 -13.10 2.10 4.13
C ILE A 20 -14.52 2.64 4.24
N LEU A 21 -14.84 3.31 5.35
CA LEU A 21 -16.18 3.86 5.60
C LEU A 21 -16.27 5.36 5.28
N LYS A 22 -15.13 6.07 5.30
CA LYS A 22 -15.06 7.52 5.09
C LYS A 22 -13.76 7.89 4.38
N ALA A 23 -13.83 8.83 3.45
CA ALA A 23 -12.66 9.44 2.82
C ALA A 23 -12.15 10.59 3.69
N ASP A 24 -11.35 10.26 4.71
CA ASP A 24 -10.83 11.21 5.68
C ASP A 24 -9.33 11.51 5.49
N LYS A 25 -8.78 12.38 6.33
CA LYS A 25 -7.35 12.72 6.33
C LYS A 25 -6.45 11.49 6.58
N LYS A 26 -6.94 10.48 7.31
CA LYS A 26 -6.15 9.26 7.58
C LYS A 26 -6.05 8.41 6.32
N LEU A 27 -7.14 8.25 5.58
CA LEU A 27 -7.14 7.59 4.29
C LEU A 27 -6.19 8.30 3.31
N LEU A 28 -6.28 9.63 3.21
CA LEU A 28 -5.42 10.41 2.32
C LEU A 28 -3.94 10.29 2.70
N SER A 29 -3.62 10.25 3.99
CA SER A 29 -2.26 10.01 4.47
C SER A 29 -1.78 8.60 4.11
N LEU A 30 -2.63 7.59 4.24
CA LEU A 30 -2.28 6.21 3.86
C LEU A 30 -2.01 6.10 2.36
N ILE A 31 -2.82 6.74 1.51
CA ILE A 31 -2.60 6.75 0.06
C ILE A 31 -1.25 7.36 -0.28
N ARG A 32 -0.90 8.52 0.30
CA ARG A 32 0.42 9.15 0.10
C ARG A 32 1.57 8.27 0.55
N ASP A 33 1.43 7.60 1.69
CA ASP A 33 2.45 6.66 2.17
C ASP A 33 2.62 5.48 1.19
N LEU A 34 1.54 4.96 0.63
CA LEU A 34 1.60 3.90 -0.39
C LEU A 34 2.29 4.40 -1.67
N GLU A 35 1.96 5.60 -2.13
CA GLU A 35 2.56 6.21 -3.32
C GLU A 35 4.07 6.41 -3.17
N GLU A 36 4.49 7.01 -2.04
CA GLU A 36 5.90 7.19 -1.73
C GLU A 36 6.63 5.83 -1.60
N THR A 37 5.97 4.83 -1.00
CA THR A 37 6.55 3.49 -0.85
C THR A 37 6.73 2.79 -2.19
N LEU A 38 5.73 2.89 -3.08
CA LEU A 38 5.77 2.30 -4.42
C LEU A 38 6.87 2.95 -5.26
N LYS A 39 6.94 4.29 -5.27
CA LYS A 39 7.99 5.07 -5.98
C LYS A 39 9.41 4.80 -5.48
N ALA A 40 9.55 4.32 -4.25
CA ALA A 40 10.85 3.93 -3.70
C ALA A 40 11.29 2.52 -4.14
N GLN A 41 10.40 1.72 -4.75
CA GLN A 41 10.73 0.39 -5.28
C GLN A 41 11.24 0.50 -6.71
N ASN A 42 12.56 0.40 -6.86
CA ASN A 42 13.24 0.53 -8.16
C ASN A 42 13.88 -0.78 -8.64
N ASP A 43 13.96 -1.80 -7.79
CA ASP A 43 14.54 -3.11 -8.12
C ASP A 43 13.81 -4.24 -7.37
N PRO A 44 12.79 -4.87 -7.99
CA PRO A 44 12.18 -4.48 -9.27
C PRO A 44 11.35 -3.18 -9.16
N GLU A 45 11.11 -2.52 -10.29
CA GLU A 45 10.13 -1.44 -10.34
C GLU A 45 8.74 -1.96 -9.96
N GLY A 46 8.11 -1.32 -8.97
CA GLY A 46 6.78 -1.70 -8.51
C GLY A 46 5.67 -1.14 -9.38
N LEU A 47 4.70 -1.97 -9.80
CA LEU A 47 3.53 -1.53 -10.58
C LEU A 47 2.29 -1.23 -9.72
N GLY A 48 2.30 -1.64 -8.46
CA GLY A 48 1.18 -1.43 -7.54
C GLY A 48 1.52 -1.84 -6.11
N LEU A 49 0.75 -1.33 -5.16
CA LEU A 49 0.94 -1.61 -3.73
C LEU A 49 -0.38 -1.55 -2.97
N ALA A 50 -0.69 -2.62 -2.23
CA ALA A 50 -1.85 -2.71 -1.37
C ALA A 50 -1.50 -2.40 0.10
N ALA A 51 -2.44 -1.79 0.84
CA ALA A 51 -2.24 -1.42 2.24
C ALA A 51 -1.75 -2.57 3.16
N PRO A 52 -2.21 -3.84 3.01
CA PRO A 52 -1.71 -4.95 3.81
C PRO A 52 -0.21 -5.22 3.62
N GLN A 53 0.35 -4.92 2.44
CA GLN A 53 1.78 -5.11 2.17
C GLN A 53 2.67 -4.18 3.00
N VAL A 54 2.10 -3.11 3.56
CA VAL A 54 2.79 -2.21 4.51
C VAL A 54 2.26 -2.36 5.94
N GLY A 55 1.54 -3.46 6.22
CA GLY A 55 1.04 -3.80 7.55
C GLY A 55 -0.25 -3.07 7.97
N VAL A 56 -0.97 -2.45 7.02
CA VAL A 56 -2.23 -1.74 7.29
C VAL A 56 -3.41 -2.51 6.68
N LEU A 57 -4.27 -3.10 7.51
CA LEU A 57 -5.42 -3.92 7.08
C LEU A 57 -6.63 -3.08 6.64
N SER A 58 -6.45 -2.34 5.56
CA SER A 58 -7.46 -1.48 4.92
C SER A 58 -7.68 -1.90 3.46
N ARG A 59 -8.91 -1.80 2.96
CA ARG A 59 -9.25 -2.13 1.55
C ARG A 59 -8.89 -0.97 0.62
N VAL A 60 -7.60 -0.78 0.42
CA VAL A 60 -7.01 0.25 -0.45
C VAL A 60 -5.79 -0.35 -1.13
N PHE A 61 -5.63 -0.05 -2.41
CA PHE A 61 -4.41 -0.30 -3.17
C PHE A 61 -4.21 0.84 -4.16
N ILE A 62 -2.97 1.03 -4.58
CA ILE A 62 -2.59 1.94 -5.65
C ILE A 62 -1.99 1.15 -6.81
N LEU A 63 -2.02 1.74 -7.99
CA LEU A 63 -1.36 1.25 -9.20
C LEU A 63 -0.55 2.40 -9.78
N GLN A 64 0.64 2.09 -10.29
CA GLN A 64 1.40 3.03 -11.09
C GLN A 64 0.74 3.11 -12.47
N ASN A 65 0.44 4.33 -12.93
CA ASN A 65 -0.01 4.51 -14.30
C ASN A 65 1.18 4.28 -15.23
N THR A 66 1.15 3.19 -16.00
CA THR A 66 2.22 2.80 -16.93
C THR A 66 2.01 3.34 -18.34
N LYS A 67 1.02 4.23 -18.55
CA LYS A 67 0.87 4.91 -19.84
C LYS A 67 1.78 6.12 -19.86
N ASP A 68 2.72 6.09 -20.81
CA ASP A 68 3.37 7.25 -21.42
C ASP A 68 2.34 8.33 -21.81
#